data_AF-B7PLW9-F1
#
_entry.id   AF-B7PLW9-F1
#
_cell.length_a   1.000
_cell.length_b   1.000
_cell.length_c   1.000
_cell.angle_alpha   90.00
_cell.angle_beta   90.00
_cell.angle_gamma   90.00
#
_symmetry.space_group_name_H-M   'P 1'
#
loop_
_entity.id
_entity.type
_entity.pdbx_description
1 polymer ?
#
loop_
_entity_poly.entity_id
_entity_poly.type
_entity_poly.pdbx_seq_one_letter_code
_entity_poly.pdbx_strand_id
1 'polypeptide(L)'
;FEMSTSDEDFLKEGKKYGLQLSKLDVCHHKVFLNLKASCSSLSEEDMGKLSVRLLNCQSAVEGRATFPCTDDMSLRECTKGMDQHTWNAYHLVSNRARAVCYSTRQQQFHVKTEMTINKLVWSSDQQVRSSSLGSGTFTARAMSEFERSQLRVSENQEELMAQQEKLKSSQQNVQVFVAENLKELTVEKALIAAGQRELARMTDSIRKKLDAASNIMLTNEQQRQISHRQLVKDLSTVQEYAKFLQEKLDIGAKDLHSHHKETSVQFEDTLSNLSKINASIEYLQKMVEETRVELGDKLGWVVRYLHGSGERLTVLLCCVLHACYLLVAMFLAAFLHVPMTSRFFLLLLVPMNALSELQEGSSLHFGALTVLLAIFVLG
;
A
#
# COMPACT_ATOMS: atom_id res chain seq x y z
N PHE A 1 -49.32 -58.44 6.43
CA PHE A 1 -49.77 -58.73 5.05
C PHE A 1 -50.48 -60.08 5.08
N GLU A 2 -51.81 -60.13 5.00
CA GLU A 2 -52.61 -61.38 4.88
C GLU A 2 -52.99 -61.60 3.41
N MET A 3 -52.92 -62.86 2.95
CA MET A 3 -53.10 -63.28 1.54
C MET A 3 -54.50 -63.87 1.33
N SER A 4 -55.05 -63.75 0.11
CA SER A 4 -56.28 -64.46 -0.25
C SER A 4 -55.99 -65.97 -0.42
N THR A 5 -56.93 -66.82 -0.05
CA THR A 5 -56.75 -68.28 -0.03
C THR A 5 -56.48 -68.89 -1.41
N SER A 6 -57.05 -68.33 -2.49
CA SER A 6 -56.85 -68.82 -3.86
C SER A 6 -55.42 -68.61 -4.38
N ASP A 7 -54.76 -67.55 -3.91
CA ASP A 7 -53.44 -67.15 -4.40
C ASP A 7 -52.31 -67.92 -3.71
N GLU A 8 -52.53 -68.31 -2.45
CA GLU A 8 -51.66 -69.26 -1.77
C GLU A 8 -51.72 -70.64 -2.43
N ASP A 9 -52.90 -71.06 -2.88
CA ASP A 9 -53.09 -72.35 -3.54
C ASP A 9 -52.38 -72.39 -4.89
N PHE A 10 -52.41 -71.31 -5.69
CA PHE A 10 -51.62 -71.21 -6.93
C PHE A 10 -50.11 -71.32 -6.68
N LEU A 11 -49.59 -70.63 -5.66
CA LEU A 11 -48.16 -70.71 -5.30
C LEU A 11 -47.76 -72.08 -4.73
N LYS A 12 -48.65 -72.76 -4.01
CA LYS A 12 -48.45 -74.13 -3.51
C LYS A 12 -48.51 -75.15 -4.65
N GLU A 13 -49.42 -74.99 -5.59
CA GLU A 13 -49.59 -75.85 -6.75
C GLU A 13 -48.42 -75.70 -7.74
N GLY A 14 -47.94 -74.48 -7.99
CA GLY A 14 -46.74 -74.25 -8.82
C GLY A 14 -45.48 -74.94 -8.26
N LYS A 15 -45.31 -74.97 -6.93
CA LYS A 15 -44.22 -75.73 -6.29
C LYS A 15 -44.35 -77.24 -6.48
N LYS A 16 -45.57 -77.77 -6.54
CA LYS A 16 -45.87 -79.19 -6.79
C LYS A 16 -45.48 -79.63 -8.21
N TYR A 17 -45.51 -78.70 -9.18
CA TYR A 17 -45.11 -78.92 -10.57
C TYR A 17 -43.66 -78.50 -10.89
N GLY A 18 -42.82 -78.28 -9.86
CA GLY A 18 -41.37 -78.06 -10.03
C GLY A 18 -40.94 -76.62 -10.28
N LEU A 19 -41.81 -75.62 -10.07
CA LEU A 19 -41.42 -74.21 -10.16
C LEU A 19 -40.55 -73.82 -8.95
N GLN A 20 -39.23 -73.74 -9.15
CA GLN A 20 -38.26 -73.25 -8.15
C GLN A 20 -38.27 -71.72 -8.12
N LEU A 21 -39.25 -71.11 -7.47
CA LEU A 21 -39.33 -69.66 -7.28
C LEU A 21 -38.37 -69.20 -6.18
N SER A 22 -37.54 -68.18 -6.47
CA SER A 22 -36.70 -67.56 -5.46
C SER A 22 -37.54 -66.76 -4.44
N LYS A 23 -36.96 -66.43 -3.27
CA LYS A 23 -37.62 -65.56 -2.28
C LYS A 23 -38.02 -64.20 -2.89
N LEU A 24 -37.23 -63.71 -3.84
CA LEU A 24 -37.50 -62.47 -4.57
C LEU A 24 -38.70 -62.63 -5.50
N ASP A 25 -38.77 -63.72 -6.26
CA ASP A 25 -39.87 -63.99 -7.19
C ASP A 25 -41.20 -64.10 -6.48
N VAL A 26 -41.22 -64.76 -5.32
CA VAL A 26 -42.40 -64.85 -4.46
C VAL A 26 -42.83 -63.46 -3.97
N CYS A 27 -41.88 -62.59 -3.60
CA CYS A 27 -42.20 -61.23 -3.16
C CYS A 27 -42.76 -60.38 -4.31
N HIS A 28 -42.11 -60.39 -5.48
CA HIS A 28 -42.61 -59.70 -6.67
C HIS A 28 -44.01 -60.18 -7.05
N HIS A 29 -44.23 -61.49 -7.06
CA HIS A 29 -45.53 -62.06 -7.37
C HIS A 29 -46.61 -61.56 -6.39
N LYS A 30 -46.32 -61.53 -5.08
CA LYS A 30 -47.25 -60.97 -4.08
C LYS A 30 -47.54 -59.48 -4.31
N VAL A 31 -46.53 -58.71 -4.69
CA VAL A 31 -46.70 -57.28 -5.01
C VAL A 31 -47.61 -57.11 -6.23
N PHE A 32 -47.40 -57.92 -7.27
CA PHE A 32 -48.23 -57.89 -8.49
C PHE A 32 -49.65 -58.45 -8.28
N LEU A 33 -49.86 -59.41 -7.38
CA LEU A 33 -51.20 -59.93 -7.07
C LEU A 33 -52.04 -58.94 -6.26
N ASN A 34 -51.40 -58.19 -5.36
CA ASN A 34 -52.08 -57.15 -4.58
C ASN A 34 -52.47 -55.91 -5.41
N LEU A 35 -52.05 -55.83 -6.67
CA LEU A 35 -52.58 -54.86 -7.61
C LEU A 35 -54.02 -55.21 -7.96
N LYS A 36 -54.96 -54.61 -7.23
CA LYS A 36 -56.41 -54.64 -7.54
C LYS A 36 -56.75 -54.01 -8.90
N ALA A 37 -55.84 -53.21 -9.44
CA ALA A 37 -55.98 -52.45 -10.66
C ALA A 37 -55.12 -53.04 -11.78
N SER A 38 -55.65 -53.16 -12.99
CA SER A 38 -54.82 -53.41 -14.17
C SER A 38 -53.85 -52.24 -14.37
N CYS A 39 -52.71 -52.47 -15.00
CA CYS A 39 -51.74 -51.42 -15.35
C CYS A 39 -52.36 -50.22 -16.11
N SER A 40 -53.55 -50.38 -16.69
CA SER A 40 -54.31 -49.32 -17.36
C SER A 40 -54.97 -48.32 -16.41
N SER A 41 -55.21 -48.68 -15.15
CA SER A 41 -55.96 -47.88 -14.15
C SER A 41 -55.10 -47.34 -13.02
N LEU A 42 -53.78 -47.56 -13.05
CA LEU A 42 -52.85 -47.04 -12.04
C LEU A 42 -52.53 -45.57 -12.31
N SER A 43 -52.57 -44.76 -11.25
CA SER A 43 -52.04 -43.39 -11.29
C SER A 43 -50.51 -43.38 -11.21
N GLU A 44 -49.87 -42.25 -11.53
CA GLU A 44 -48.42 -42.10 -11.35
C GLU A 44 -47.98 -42.28 -9.88
N GLU A 45 -48.85 -41.92 -8.95
CA GLU A 45 -48.61 -42.12 -7.52
C GLU A 45 -48.64 -43.61 -7.15
N ASP A 46 -49.62 -44.37 -7.66
CA ASP A 46 -49.69 -45.82 -7.44
C ASP A 46 -48.51 -46.55 -8.08
N MET A 47 -48.08 -46.10 -9.27
CA MET A 47 -46.88 -46.62 -9.93
C MET A 47 -45.62 -46.35 -9.10
N GLY A 48 -45.52 -45.17 -8.49
CA GLY A 48 -44.45 -44.84 -7.55
C GLY A 48 -44.45 -45.78 -6.33
N LYS A 49 -45.61 -45.96 -5.68
CA LYS A 49 -45.75 -46.84 -4.50
C LYS A 49 -45.43 -48.29 -4.83
N LEU A 50 -45.90 -48.77 -5.99
CA LEU A 50 -45.55 -50.08 -6.53
C LEU A 50 -44.03 -50.26 -6.66
N SER A 51 -43.36 -49.23 -7.18
CA SER A 51 -41.90 -49.22 -7.36
C SER A 51 -41.17 -49.33 -6.02
N VAL A 52 -41.65 -48.66 -4.97
CA VAL A 52 -41.10 -48.79 -3.61
C VAL A 52 -41.30 -50.20 -3.06
N ARG A 53 -42.47 -50.82 -3.28
CA ARG A 53 -42.72 -52.21 -2.85
C ARG A 53 -41.82 -53.22 -3.54
N LEU A 54 -41.58 -53.05 -4.85
CA LEU A 54 -40.64 -53.86 -5.61
C LEU A 54 -39.20 -53.65 -5.12
N LEU A 55 -38.79 -52.40 -4.85
CA LEU A 55 -37.49 -52.10 -4.25
C LEU A 55 -37.33 -52.79 -2.90
N ASN A 56 -38.36 -52.75 -2.04
CA ASN A 56 -38.34 -53.42 -0.74
C ASN A 56 -38.20 -54.94 -0.84
N CYS A 57 -38.77 -55.56 -1.87
CA CYS A 57 -38.55 -56.99 -2.13
C CYS A 57 -37.07 -57.29 -2.35
N GLN A 58 -36.39 -56.49 -3.19
CA GLN A 58 -34.96 -56.62 -3.43
C GLN A 58 -34.16 -56.36 -2.14
N SER A 59 -34.42 -55.24 -1.48
CA SER A 59 -33.73 -54.85 -0.25
C SER A 59 -33.87 -55.89 0.85
N ALA A 60 -35.06 -56.48 1.03
CA ALA A 60 -35.30 -57.49 2.06
C ALA A 60 -34.52 -58.79 1.81
N VAL A 61 -34.41 -59.23 0.55
CA VAL A 61 -33.63 -60.43 0.19
C VAL A 61 -32.12 -60.20 0.38
N GLU A 62 -31.66 -58.98 0.13
CA GLU A 62 -30.26 -58.57 0.33
C GLU A 62 -29.91 -58.16 1.77
N GLY A 63 -30.88 -58.14 2.69
CA GLY A 63 -30.66 -57.70 4.07
C GLY A 63 -30.41 -56.19 4.24
N ARG A 64 -30.88 -55.38 3.28
CA ARG A 64 -30.80 -53.91 3.30
C ARG A 64 -32.04 -53.29 3.95
N ALA A 65 -31.93 -52.00 4.27
CA ALA A 65 -33.05 -51.23 4.79
C ALA A 65 -34.25 -51.23 3.82
N THR A 66 -35.44 -51.45 4.37
CA THR A 66 -36.72 -51.38 3.66
C THR A 66 -37.51 -50.17 4.11
N PHE A 67 -38.32 -49.61 3.22
CA PHE A 67 -39.05 -48.36 3.44
C PHE A 67 -40.56 -48.63 3.52
N PRO A 68 -41.23 -48.36 4.65
CA PRO A 68 -42.67 -48.58 4.78
C PRO A 68 -43.47 -47.83 3.69
N CYS A 69 -44.33 -48.55 2.97
CA CYS A 69 -45.17 -47.96 1.92
C CYS A 69 -46.51 -48.69 1.79
N THR A 70 -47.52 -48.22 2.51
CA THR A 70 -48.91 -48.72 2.44
C THR A 70 -49.71 -47.98 1.38
N ASP A 71 -50.96 -48.39 1.12
CA ASP A 71 -51.81 -47.73 0.12
C ASP A 71 -52.21 -46.31 0.58
N ASP A 72 -52.39 -46.10 1.89
CA ASP A 72 -52.84 -44.82 2.48
C ASP A 72 -51.74 -43.76 2.58
N MET A 73 -50.46 -44.17 2.56
CA MET A 73 -49.32 -43.25 2.60
C MET A 73 -49.14 -42.56 1.25
N SER A 74 -48.69 -41.32 1.24
CA SER A 74 -48.25 -40.65 0.01
C SER A 74 -46.93 -41.20 -0.50
N LEU A 75 -46.67 -41.07 -1.81
CA LEU A 75 -45.37 -41.47 -2.38
C LEU A 75 -44.18 -40.77 -1.69
N ARG A 76 -44.36 -39.49 -1.32
CA ARG A 76 -43.35 -38.70 -0.61
C ARG A 76 -42.98 -39.32 0.73
N GLU A 77 -43.96 -39.85 1.47
CA GLU A 77 -43.72 -40.51 2.75
C GLU A 77 -42.96 -41.82 2.57
N CYS A 78 -43.27 -42.57 1.51
CA CYS A 78 -42.57 -43.81 1.18
C CYS A 78 -41.08 -43.60 0.86
N THR A 79 -40.69 -42.43 0.35
CA THR A 79 -39.32 -42.19 -0.13
C THR A 79 -38.49 -41.22 0.72
N LYS A 80 -39.10 -40.58 1.74
CA LYS A 80 -38.46 -39.55 2.58
C LYS A 80 -37.14 -40.01 3.24
N GLY A 81 -37.02 -41.28 3.58
CA GLY A 81 -35.84 -41.84 4.26
C GLY A 81 -34.75 -42.37 3.33
N MET A 82 -34.92 -42.31 2.01
CA MET A 82 -33.97 -42.87 1.06
C MET A 82 -32.74 -41.96 0.91
N ASP A 83 -31.55 -42.54 0.96
CA ASP A 83 -30.30 -41.86 0.61
C ASP A 83 -30.14 -41.76 -0.93
N GLN A 84 -29.13 -41.02 -1.41
CA GLN A 84 -28.93 -40.80 -2.85
C GLN A 84 -28.81 -42.11 -3.65
N HIS A 85 -28.14 -43.13 -3.08
CA HIS A 85 -27.98 -44.42 -3.75
C HIS A 85 -29.30 -45.19 -3.83
N THR A 86 -30.06 -45.23 -2.74
CA THR A 86 -31.38 -45.88 -2.71
C THR A 86 -32.38 -45.14 -3.59
N TRP A 87 -32.35 -43.81 -3.62
CA TRP A 87 -33.18 -42.99 -4.50
C TRP A 87 -32.93 -43.28 -5.98
N ASN A 88 -31.66 -43.44 -6.38
CA ASN A 88 -31.31 -43.85 -7.74
C ASN A 88 -31.82 -45.26 -8.07
N ALA A 89 -31.71 -46.20 -7.13
CA ALA A 89 -32.24 -47.55 -7.31
C ALA A 89 -33.77 -47.55 -7.44
N TYR A 90 -34.47 -46.76 -6.61
CA TYR A 90 -35.90 -46.52 -6.72
C TYR A 90 -36.28 -46.02 -8.13
N HIS A 91 -35.58 -45.01 -8.67
CA HIS A 91 -35.84 -44.51 -10.01
C HIS A 91 -35.67 -45.58 -11.10
N LEU A 92 -34.63 -46.43 -10.99
CA LEU A 92 -34.39 -47.52 -11.93
C LEU A 92 -35.52 -48.55 -11.88
N VAL A 93 -35.90 -49.00 -10.69
CA VAL A 93 -37.01 -49.95 -10.49
C VAL A 93 -38.33 -49.34 -10.99
N SER A 94 -38.54 -48.04 -10.74
CA SER A 94 -39.74 -47.33 -11.18
C SER A 94 -39.85 -47.23 -12.70
N ASN A 95 -38.76 -46.94 -13.39
CA ASN A 95 -38.74 -46.94 -14.85
C ASN A 95 -39.00 -48.33 -15.43
N ARG A 96 -38.48 -49.40 -14.80
CA ARG A 96 -38.77 -50.78 -15.21
C ARG A 96 -40.24 -51.13 -15.01
N ALA A 97 -40.83 -50.77 -13.87
CA ALA A 97 -42.24 -50.98 -13.59
C ALA A 97 -43.14 -50.27 -14.62
N ARG A 98 -42.81 -49.02 -14.99
CA ARG A 98 -43.50 -48.30 -16.06
C ARG A 98 -43.39 -49.02 -17.40
N ALA A 99 -42.20 -49.44 -17.80
CA ALA A 99 -41.99 -50.12 -19.07
C ALA A 99 -42.83 -51.42 -19.18
N VAL A 100 -42.87 -52.22 -18.11
CA VAL A 100 -43.71 -53.42 -18.04
C VAL A 100 -45.18 -53.06 -18.18
N CYS A 101 -45.67 -52.11 -17.40
CA CYS A 101 -47.08 -51.71 -17.46
C CYS A 101 -47.49 -51.14 -18.83
N TYR A 102 -46.63 -50.37 -19.50
CA TYR A 102 -46.89 -49.90 -20.86
C TYR A 102 -46.96 -51.07 -21.87
N SER A 103 -46.03 -52.03 -21.78
CA SER A 103 -46.04 -53.22 -22.64
C SER A 103 -47.32 -54.05 -22.46
N THR A 104 -47.73 -54.31 -21.21
CA THR A 104 -48.95 -55.05 -20.90
C THR A 104 -50.20 -54.32 -21.41
N ARG A 105 -50.25 -52.99 -21.29
CA ARG A 105 -51.37 -52.19 -21.84
C ARG A 105 -51.47 -52.33 -23.35
N GLN A 106 -50.33 -52.32 -24.05
CA GLN A 106 -50.31 -52.49 -25.51
C GLN A 106 -50.83 -53.88 -25.92
N GLN A 107 -50.42 -54.93 -25.21
CA GLN A 107 -50.93 -56.29 -25.46
C GLN A 107 -52.43 -56.42 -25.19
N GLN A 108 -52.92 -55.86 -24.07
CA GLN A 108 -54.35 -55.85 -23.76
C GLN A 108 -55.16 -55.09 -24.81
N PHE A 109 -54.63 -53.96 -25.30
CA PHE A 109 -55.27 -53.21 -26.37
C PHE A 109 -55.34 -54.04 -27.67
N HIS A 110 -54.24 -54.72 -28.03
CA HIS A 110 -54.20 -55.61 -29.18
C HIS A 110 -55.25 -56.73 -29.07
N VAL A 111 -55.27 -57.46 -27.96
CA VAL A 111 -56.22 -58.56 -27.72
C VAL A 111 -57.67 -58.06 -27.75
N LYS A 112 -57.97 -56.92 -27.11
CA LYS A 112 -59.31 -56.33 -27.14
C LYS A 112 -59.71 -55.92 -28.55
N THR A 113 -58.78 -55.38 -29.33
CA THR A 113 -59.01 -55.00 -30.73
C THR A 113 -59.32 -56.23 -31.57
N GLU A 114 -58.49 -57.28 -31.46
CA GLU A 114 -58.70 -58.54 -32.15
C GLU A 114 -60.03 -59.20 -31.77
N MET A 115 -60.37 -59.23 -30.47
CA MET A 115 -61.65 -59.77 -30.00
C MET A 115 -62.83 -58.96 -30.52
N THR A 116 -62.70 -57.63 -30.59
CA THR A 116 -63.75 -56.75 -31.16
C THR A 116 -63.91 -57.00 -32.65
N ILE A 117 -62.80 -57.14 -33.39
CA ILE A 117 -62.81 -57.51 -34.81
C ILE A 117 -63.49 -58.87 -34.99
N ASN A 118 -63.10 -59.89 -34.22
CA ASN A 118 -63.71 -61.22 -34.28
C ASN A 118 -65.20 -61.19 -33.94
N LYS A 119 -65.61 -60.38 -32.95
CA LYS A 119 -67.02 -60.20 -32.60
C LYS A 119 -67.81 -59.50 -33.70
N LEU A 120 -67.22 -58.50 -34.37
CA LEU A 120 -67.82 -57.83 -35.53
C LEU A 120 -67.97 -58.82 -36.68
N VAL A 121 -66.92 -59.58 -37.01
CA VAL A 121 -66.95 -60.62 -38.05
C VAL A 121 -68.04 -61.66 -37.76
N TRP A 122 -68.13 -62.14 -36.51
CA TRP A 122 -69.15 -63.11 -36.12
C TRP A 122 -70.57 -62.53 -36.15
N SER A 123 -70.76 -61.28 -35.68
CA SER A 123 -72.04 -60.59 -35.76
C SER A 123 -72.47 -60.35 -37.21
N SER A 124 -71.52 -60.02 -38.09
CA SER A 124 -71.77 -59.88 -39.52
C SER A 124 -72.11 -61.22 -40.17
N ASP A 125 -71.41 -62.31 -39.86
CA ASP A 125 -71.74 -63.66 -40.34
C ASP A 125 -73.12 -64.11 -39.86
N GLN A 126 -73.46 -63.87 -38.59
CA GLN A 126 -74.77 -64.23 -38.03
C GLN A 126 -75.89 -63.39 -38.66
N GLN A 127 -75.66 -62.10 -38.94
CA GLN A 127 -76.62 -61.26 -39.65
C GLN A 127 -76.83 -61.75 -41.08
N VAL A 128 -75.76 -62.11 -41.80
CA VAL A 128 -75.81 -62.71 -43.16
C VAL A 128 -76.57 -64.05 -43.16
N ARG A 129 -76.34 -64.91 -42.15
CA ARG A 129 -77.07 -66.19 -42.00
C ARG A 129 -78.54 -66.00 -41.61
N SER A 130 -78.87 -64.98 -40.83
CA SER A 130 -80.26 -64.66 -40.49
C SER A 130 -81.05 -64.11 -41.69
N SER A 131 -80.37 -63.41 -42.60
CA SER A 131 -80.94 -62.92 -43.86
C SER A 131 -81.12 -63.99 -44.94
N SER A 132 -80.50 -65.17 -44.83
CA SER A 132 -80.65 -66.24 -45.83
C SER A 132 -81.89 -67.12 -45.62
N LEU A 133 -82.63 -66.96 -44.51
CA LEU A 133 -83.83 -67.76 -44.18
C LEU A 133 -85.18 -67.05 -44.43
N GLY A 134 -85.20 -65.82 -44.95
CA GLY A 134 -86.43 -65.04 -45.19
C GLY A 134 -86.75 -64.82 -46.67
N SER A 135 -87.80 -65.47 -47.17
CA SER A 135 -88.22 -65.55 -48.57
C SER A 135 -88.49 -64.22 -49.30
N GLY A 136 -87.98 -64.12 -50.54
CA GLY A 136 -88.65 -63.58 -51.74
C GLY A 136 -88.91 -62.08 -51.88
N THR A 137 -89.34 -61.38 -50.83
CA THR A 137 -89.52 -59.91 -50.84
C THR A 137 -88.36 -59.18 -50.18
N PHE A 138 -87.54 -59.91 -49.41
CA PHE A 138 -86.32 -59.39 -48.81
C PHE A 138 -85.19 -59.22 -49.83
N THR A 139 -85.09 -60.05 -50.88
CA THR A 139 -83.97 -60.01 -51.84
C THR A 139 -83.80 -58.65 -52.53
N ALA A 140 -84.88 -57.94 -52.89
CA ALA A 140 -84.77 -56.60 -53.47
C ALA A 140 -84.35 -55.53 -52.44
N ARG A 141 -84.86 -55.62 -51.21
CA ARG A 141 -84.52 -54.69 -50.12
C ARG A 141 -83.09 -54.92 -49.61
N ALA A 142 -82.70 -56.19 -49.51
CA ALA A 142 -81.38 -56.68 -49.15
C ALA A 142 -80.33 -56.40 -50.22
N MET A 143 -80.65 -56.51 -51.51
CA MET A 143 -79.77 -56.03 -52.58
C MET A 143 -79.58 -54.51 -52.47
N SER A 144 -80.65 -53.74 -52.22
CA SER A 144 -80.54 -52.29 -52.05
C SER A 144 -79.75 -51.89 -50.79
N GLU A 145 -79.84 -52.66 -49.71
CA GLU A 145 -79.07 -52.48 -48.48
C GLU A 145 -77.63 -52.97 -48.63
N PHE A 146 -77.41 -54.04 -49.39
CA PHE A 146 -76.08 -54.56 -49.73
C PHE A 146 -75.32 -53.56 -50.60
N GLU A 147 -75.96 -53.01 -51.63
CA GLU A 147 -75.40 -51.98 -52.51
C GLU A 147 -75.11 -50.69 -51.74
N ARG A 148 -76.00 -50.26 -50.83
CA ARG A 148 -75.73 -49.17 -49.87
C ARG A 148 -74.58 -49.50 -48.92
N SER A 149 -74.48 -50.74 -48.44
CA SER A 149 -73.39 -51.17 -47.56
C SER A 149 -72.05 -51.21 -48.30
N GLN A 150 -72.06 -51.60 -49.59
CA GLN A 150 -70.89 -51.64 -50.43
C GLN A 150 -70.39 -50.23 -50.76
N LEU A 151 -71.32 -49.29 -51.03
CA LEU A 151 -71.01 -47.87 -51.15
C LEU A 151 -70.41 -47.31 -49.86
N ARG A 152 -71.02 -47.60 -48.70
CA ARG A 152 -70.49 -47.18 -47.39
C ARG A 152 -69.14 -47.81 -47.06
N VAL A 153 -68.91 -49.07 -47.43
CA VAL A 153 -67.61 -49.73 -47.26
C VAL A 153 -66.56 -49.10 -48.17
N SER A 154 -66.94 -48.73 -49.40
CA SER A 154 -66.06 -48.02 -50.33
C SER A 154 -65.70 -46.62 -49.82
N GLU A 155 -66.68 -45.85 -49.33
CA GLU A 155 -66.45 -44.54 -48.69
C GLU A 155 -65.58 -44.67 -47.44
N ASN A 156 -65.84 -45.67 -46.59
CA ASN A 156 -65.03 -45.93 -45.40
C ASN A 156 -63.60 -46.39 -45.75
N GLN A 157 -63.41 -47.14 -46.85
CA GLN A 157 -62.07 -47.51 -47.33
C GLN A 157 -61.33 -46.29 -47.88
N GLU A 158 -62.01 -45.39 -48.58
CA GLU A 158 -61.42 -44.14 -49.06
C GLU A 158 -61.00 -43.25 -47.89
N GLU A 159 -61.85 -43.13 -46.86
CA GLU A 159 -61.53 -42.41 -45.62
C GLU A 159 -60.37 -43.08 -44.86
N LEU A 160 -60.35 -44.41 -44.76
CA LEU A 160 -59.27 -45.15 -44.12
C LEU A 160 -57.94 -44.97 -44.85
N MET A 161 -57.95 -45.04 -46.19
CA MET A 161 -56.76 -44.80 -47.02
C MET A 161 -56.25 -43.36 -46.87
N ALA A 162 -57.16 -42.37 -46.82
CA ALA A 162 -56.81 -40.98 -46.55
C ALA A 162 -56.20 -40.80 -45.15
N GLN A 163 -56.74 -41.46 -44.12
CA GLN A 163 -56.17 -41.47 -42.78
C GLN A 163 -54.81 -42.17 -42.73
N GLN A 164 -54.63 -43.26 -43.48
CA GLN A 164 -53.37 -44.00 -43.54
C GLN A 164 -52.27 -43.18 -44.22
N GLU A 165 -52.59 -42.45 -45.29
CA GLU A 165 -51.65 -41.55 -45.96
C GLU A 165 -51.29 -40.36 -45.05
N LYS A 166 -52.26 -39.81 -44.32
CA LYS A 166 -52.00 -38.76 -43.32
C LYS A 166 -51.12 -39.28 -42.18
N LEU A 167 -51.33 -40.51 -41.71
CA LEU A 167 -50.51 -41.13 -40.68
C LEU A 167 -49.08 -41.37 -41.18
N LYS A 168 -48.92 -41.86 -42.41
CA LYS A 168 -47.62 -42.06 -43.06
C LYS A 168 -46.86 -40.74 -43.21
N SER A 169 -47.53 -39.69 -43.68
CA SER A 169 -46.96 -38.34 -43.76
C SER A 169 -46.55 -37.81 -42.38
N SER A 170 -47.42 -37.99 -41.36
CA SER A 170 -47.10 -37.60 -39.98
C SER A 170 -45.92 -38.39 -39.41
N GLN A 171 -45.83 -39.69 -39.64
CA GLN A 171 -44.68 -40.51 -39.24
C GLN A 171 -43.37 -40.04 -39.90
N GLN A 172 -43.44 -39.69 -41.18
CA GLN A 172 -42.28 -39.20 -41.92
C GLN A 172 -41.82 -37.84 -41.37
N ASN A 173 -42.74 -36.94 -41.05
CA ASN A 173 -42.44 -35.67 -40.38
C ASN A 173 -41.83 -35.88 -38.99
N VAL A 174 -42.35 -36.82 -38.20
CA VAL A 174 -41.78 -37.17 -36.89
C VAL A 174 -40.36 -37.71 -37.04
N GLN A 175 -40.08 -38.57 -38.02
CA GLN A 175 -38.72 -39.06 -38.26
C GLN A 175 -37.75 -37.93 -38.62
N VAL A 176 -38.16 -37.01 -39.49
CA VAL A 176 -37.33 -35.84 -39.86
C VAL A 176 -37.05 -34.98 -38.64
N PHE A 177 -38.08 -34.66 -37.85
CA PHE A 177 -37.93 -33.86 -36.64
C PHE A 177 -37.00 -34.53 -35.62
N VAL A 178 -37.14 -35.83 -35.39
CA VAL A 178 -36.26 -36.59 -34.49
C VAL A 178 -34.82 -36.60 -35.01
N ALA A 179 -34.61 -36.77 -36.31
CA ALA A 179 -33.26 -36.75 -36.90
C ALA A 179 -32.60 -35.37 -36.77
N GLU A 180 -33.35 -34.28 -36.98
CA GLU A 180 -32.86 -32.91 -36.78
C GLU A 180 -32.51 -32.65 -35.31
N ASN A 181 -33.40 -32.98 -34.38
CA ASN A 181 -33.14 -32.81 -32.94
C ASN A 181 -31.92 -33.63 -32.49
N LEU A 182 -31.75 -34.85 -33.02
CA LEU A 182 -30.61 -35.70 -32.66
C LEU A 182 -29.29 -35.12 -33.18
N LYS A 183 -29.32 -34.48 -34.36
CA LYS A 183 -28.18 -33.74 -34.91
C LYS A 183 -27.85 -32.51 -34.06
N GLU A 184 -28.84 -31.69 -33.72
CA GLU A 184 -28.65 -30.51 -32.86
C GLU A 184 -28.10 -30.91 -31.49
N LEU A 185 -28.68 -31.94 -30.86
CA LEU A 185 -28.22 -32.45 -29.57
C LEU A 185 -26.76 -32.94 -29.62
N THR A 186 -26.34 -33.52 -30.74
CA THR A 186 -24.94 -33.97 -30.93
C THR A 186 -23.99 -32.78 -31.00
N VAL A 187 -24.38 -31.72 -31.71
CA VAL A 187 -23.61 -30.47 -31.78
C VAL A 187 -23.53 -29.80 -30.40
N GLU A 188 -24.66 -29.71 -29.70
CA GLU A 188 -24.72 -29.11 -28.36
C GLU A 188 -23.83 -29.87 -27.37
N LYS A 189 -23.86 -31.22 -27.37
CA LYS A 189 -22.96 -32.03 -26.55
C LYS A 189 -21.49 -31.80 -26.87
N ALA A 190 -21.13 -31.65 -28.14
CA ALA A 190 -19.76 -31.33 -28.53
C ALA A 190 -19.35 -29.93 -28.03
N LEU A 191 -20.26 -28.95 -28.09
CA LEU A 191 -20.04 -27.61 -27.59
C LEU A 191 -19.87 -27.59 -26.07
N ILE A 192 -20.71 -28.32 -25.33
CA ILE A 192 -20.60 -28.48 -23.87
C ILE A 192 -19.26 -29.12 -23.51
N ALA A 193 -18.85 -30.18 -24.21
CA ALA A 193 -17.56 -30.82 -23.98
C ALA A 193 -16.37 -29.87 -24.25
N ALA A 194 -16.47 -29.03 -25.29
CA ALA A 194 -15.46 -27.99 -25.55
C ALA A 194 -15.43 -26.93 -24.44
N GLY A 195 -16.61 -26.46 -24.00
CA GLY A 195 -16.74 -25.50 -22.90
C GLY A 195 -16.19 -26.05 -21.57
N GLN A 196 -16.46 -27.31 -21.26
CA GLN A 196 -15.91 -27.97 -20.07
C GLN A 196 -14.38 -28.06 -20.11
N ARG A 197 -13.78 -28.33 -21.28
CA ARG A 197 -12.31 -28.31 -21.43
C ARG A 197 -11.73 -26.92 -21.19
N GLU A 198 -12.35 -25.87 -21.73
CA GLU A 198 -11.87 -24.50 -21.51
C GLU A 198 -12.03 -24.07 -20.05
N LEU A 199 -13.15 -24.42 -19.39
CA LEU A 199 -13.33 -24.20 -17.96
C LEU A 199 -12.26 -24.90 -17.11
N ALA A 200 -11.93 -26.15 -17.44
CA ALA A 200 -10.85 -26.88 -16.77
C ALA A 200 -9.49 -26.19 -16.96
N ARG A 201 -9.20 -25.71 -18.18
CA ARG A 201 -7.97 -24.97 -18.51
C ARG A 201 -7.88 -23.64 -17.76
N MET A 202 -8.98 -22.88 -17.70
CA MET A 202 -9.06 -21.64 -16.94
C MET A 202 -8.88 -21.89 -15.44
N THR A 203 -9.54 -22.91 -14.90
CA THR A 203 -9.43 -23.30 -13.48
C THR A 203 -7.99 -23.67 -13.12
N ASP A 204 -7.30 -24.44 -13.98
CA ASP A 204 -5.88 -24.77 -13.78
C ASP A 204 -4.97 -23.54 -13.84
N SER A 205 -5.24 -22.60 -14.76
CA SER A 205 -4.50 -21.35 -14.86
C SER A 205 -4.69 -20.47 -13.62
N ILE A 206 -5.92 -20.34 -13.13
CA ILE A 206 -6.24 -19.60 -11.89
C ILE A 206 -5.52 -20.23 -10.71
N ARG A 207 -5.60 -21.56 -10.56
CA ARG A 207 -4.90 -22.30 -9.51
C ARG A 207 -3.40 -22.03 -9.53
N LYS A 208 -2.74 -22.15 -10.69
CA LYS A 208 -1.31 -21.86 -10.84
C LYS A 208 -0.95 -20.43 -10.46
N LYS A 209 -1.76 -19.45 -10.86
CA LYS A 209 -1.54 -18.03 -10.48
C LYS A 209 -1.73 -17.82 -8.98
N LEU A 210 -2.72 -18.47 -8.38
CA LEU A 210 -2.97 -18.41 -6.93
C LEU A 210 -1.81 -19.03 -6.14
N ASP A 211 -1.32 -20.20 -6.57
CA ASP A 211 -0.17 -20.89 -5.97
C ASP A 211 1.10 -20.00 -6.06
N ALA A 212 1.35 -19.40 -7.23
CA ALA A 212 2.46 -18.46 -7.42
C ALA A 212 2.34 -17.23 -6.52
N ALA A 213 1.14 -16.63 -6.43
CA ALA A 213 0.89 -15.46 -5.58
C ALA A 213 1.06 -15.81 -4.09
N SER A 214 0.60 -16.99 -3.66
CA SER A 214 0.77 -17.50 -2.30
C SER A 214 2.25 -17.65 -1.95
N ASN A 215 3.05 -18.26 -2.83
CA ASN A 215 4.49 -18.40 -2.63
C ASN A 215 5.22 -17.05 -2.55
N ILE A 216 4.86 -16.09 -3.41
CA ILE A 216 5.40 -14.72 -3.34
C ILE A 216 5.03 -14.06 -2.00
N MET A 217 3.79 -14.22 -1.54
CA MET A 217 3.32 -13.63 -0.29
C MET A 217 4.06 -14.21 0.93
N LEU A 218 4.29 -15.53 0.97
CA LEU A 218 5.09 -16.18 2.01
C LEU A 218 6.54 -15.66 2.01
N THR A 219 7.14 -15.52 0.84
CA THR A 219 8.50 -14.98 0.69
C THR A 219 8.57 -13.52 1.14
N ASN A 220 7.59 -12.70 0.76
CA ASN A 220 7.50 -11.31 1.17
C ASN A 220 7.33 -11.15 2.69
N GLU A 221 6.52 -11.99 3.34
CA GLU A 221 6.36 -11.94 4.79
C GLU A 221 7.67 -12.31 5.50
N GLN A 222 8.38 -13.34 5.02
CA GLN A 222 9.68 -13.71 5.57
C GLN A 222 10.70 -12.58 5.40
N GLN A 223 10.77 -11.98 4.21
CA GLN A 223 11.66 -10.84 3.95
C GLN A 223 11.31 -9.65 4.84
N ARG A 224 10.02 -9.36 5.02
CA ARG A 224 9.54 -8.27 5.87
C ARG A 224 9.93 -8.49 7.33
N GLN A 225 9.87 -9.71 7.84
CA GLN A 225 10.31 -10.03 9.19
C GLN A 225 11.82 -9.84 9.37
N ILE A 226 12.62 -10.24 8.38
CA ILE A 226 14.08 -10.04 8.40
C ILE A 226 14.40 -8.54 8.41
N SER A 227 13.81 -7.78 7.47
CA SER A 227 13.99 -6.31 7.41
C SER A 227 13.53 -5.63 8.69
N HIS A 228 12.40 -6.06 9.29
CA HIS A 228 11.92 -5.49 10.55
C HIS A 228 12.89 -5.74 11.70
N ARG A 229 13.43 -6.97 11.84
CA ARG A 229 14.46 -7.26 12.86
C ARG A 229 15.70 -6.41 12.67
N GLN A 230 16.13 -6.21 11.43
CA GLN A 230 17.28 -5.35 11.11
C GLN A 230 17.00 -3.89 11.50
N LEU A 231 15.84 -3.35 11.13
CA LEU A 231 15.45 -1.99 11.51
C LEU A 231 15.41 -1.80 13.03
N VAL A 232 14.87 -2.75 13.78
CA VAL A 232 14.86 -2.70 15.25
C VAL A 232 16.28 -2.70 15.82
N LYS A 233 17.19 -3.50 15.24
CA LYS A 233 18.60 -3.52 15.63
C LYS A 233 19.30 -2.19 15.33
N ASP A 234 19.09 -1.64 14.14
CA ASP A 234 19.65 -0.34 13.75
C ASP A 234 19.12 0.78 14.66
N LEU A 235 17.82 0.77 14.96
CA LEU A 235 17.18 1.72 15.89
C LEU A 235 17.80 1.64 17.29
N SER A 236 18.06 0.43 17.79
CA SER A 236 18.73 0.24 19.09
C SER A 236 20.15 0.82 19.11
N THR A 237 20.87 0.68 17.99
CA THR A 237 22.23 1.22 17.84
C THR A 237 22.20 2.75 17.82
N VAL A 238 21.25 3.34 17.09
CA VAL A 238 21.05 4.81 17.08
C VAL A 238 20.67 5.33 18.46
N GLN A 239 19.81 4.61 19.19
CA GLN A 239 19.43 4.97 20.55
C GLN A 239 20.63 4.94 21.50
N GLU A 240 21.50 3.94 21.40
CA GLU A 240 22.72 3.85 22.19
C GLU A 240 23.69 4.99 21.87
N TYR A 241 23.90 5.28 20.59
CA TYR A 241 24.72 6.41 20.16
C TYR A 241 24.17 7.75 20.63
N ALA A 242 22.85 7.94 20.58
CA ALA A 242 22.20 9.15 21.09
C ALA A 242 22.41 9.31 22.62
N LYS A 243 22.30 8.22 23.39
CA LYS A 243 22.60 8.24 24.84
C LYS A 243 24.07 8.61 25.10
N PHE A 244 24.99 8.02 24.35
CA PHE A 244 26.42 8.33 24.45
C PHE A 244 26.72 9.80 24.14
N LEU A 245 26.12 10.35 23.08
CA LEU A 245 26.26 11.77 22.75
C LEU A 245 25.69 12.68 23.85
N GLN A 246 24.53 12.32 24.41
CA GLN A 246 23.93 13.09 25.49
C GLN A 246 24.82 13.10 26.75
N GLU A 247 25.41 11.95 27.12
CA GLU A 247 26.36 11.88 28.23
C GLU A 247 27.61 12.73 27.97
N LYS A 248 28.16 12.70 26.74
CA LYS A 248 29.30 13.55 26.35
C LYS A 248 28.97 15.04 26.40
N LEU A 249 27.78 15.42 25.95
CA LEU A 249 27.30 16.81 26.01
C LEU A 249 27.14 17.26 27.47
N ASP A 250 26.59 16.43 28.35
CA ASP A 250 26.44 16.76 29.77
C ASP A 250 27.80 16.93 30.47
N ILE A 251 28.78 16.08 30.15
CA ILE A 251 30.15 16.22 30.66
C ILE A 251 30.76 17.54 30.14
N GLY A 252 30.68 17.81 28.84
CA GLY A 252 31.21 19.04 28.25
C GLY A 252 30.52 20.30 28.80
N ALA A 253 29.21 20.26 29.03
CA ALA A 253 28.47 21.36 29.63
C ALA A 253 28.90 21.63 31.07
N LYS A 254 29.12 20.58 31.87
CA LYS A 254 29.66 20.71 33.24
C LYS A 254 31.06 21.31 33.25
N ASP A 255 31.92 20.84 32.36
CA ASP A 255 33.30 21.33 32.22
C ASP A 255 33.32 22.81 31.81
N LEU A 256 32.56 23.16 30.78
CA LEU A 256 32.40 24.54 30.32
C LEU A 256 31.84 25.44 31.44
N HIS A 257 30.85 24.97 32.20
CA HIS A 257 30.32 25.73 33.32
C HIS A 257 31.35 25.95 34.43
N SER A 258 32.17 24.93 34.73
CA SER A 258 33.27 25.04 35.70
C SER A 258 34.31 26.05 35.24
N HIS A 259 34.77 25.95 34.00
CA HIS A 259 35.70 26.91 33.41
C HIS A 259 35.13 28.33 33.37
N HIS A 260 33.85 28.49 33.04
CA HIS A 260 33.20 29.79 33.06
C HIS A 260 33.16 30.40 34.46
N LYS A 261 32.86 29.58 35.49
CA LYS A 261 32.88 30.02 36.88
C LYS A 261 34.29 30.45 37.32
N GLU A 262 35.31 29.66 37.02
CA GLU A 262 36.70 29.98 37.33
C GLU A 262 37.15 31.27 36.62
N THR A 263 36.85 31.40 35.33
CA THR A 263 37.18 32.58 34.51
C THR A 263 36.47 33.83 35.05
N SER A 264 35.21 33.72 35.49
CA SER A 264 34.48 34.83 36.09
C SER A 264 35.16 35.32 37.37
N VAL A 265 35.64 34.41 38.23
CA VAL A 265 36.37 34.76 39.45
C VAL A 265 37.70 35.45 39.09
N GLN A 266 38.44 34.92 38.12
CA GLN A 266 39.69 35.54 37.65
C GLN A 266 39.46 36.95 37.08
N PHE A 267 38.36 37.17 36.35
CA PHE A 267 37.99 38.49 35.86
C PHE A 267 37.66 39.45 37.00
N GLU A 268 36.92 39.01 38.01
CA GLU A 268 36.62 39.81 39.20
C GLU A 268 37.89 40.23 39.94
N ASP A 269 38.83 39.28 40.14
CA ASP A 269 40.14 39.55 40.74
C ASP A 269 40.96 40.55 39.90
N THR A 270 40.94 40.41 38.57
CA THR A 270 41.65 41.32 37.66
C THR A 270 41.08 42.72 37.73
N LEU A 271 39.74 42.87 37.74
CA LEU A 271 39.08 44.17 37.92
C LEU A 271 39.39 44.80 39.28
N SER A 272 39.42 44.00 40.34
CA SER A 272 39.83 44.42 41.68
C SER A 272 41.28 44.90 41.72
N ASN A 273 42.19 44.20 41.03
CA ASN A 273 43.59 44.62 40.94
C ASN A 273 43.76 45.88 40.09
N LEU A 274 43.03 46.02 39.00
CA LEU A 274 43.03 47.25 38.19
C LEU A 274 42.51 48.45 38.98
N SER A 275 41.50 48.29 39.82
CA SER A 275 41.00 49.38 40.68
C SER A 275 42.05 49.81 41.72
N LYS A 276 42.78 48.85 42.33
CA LYS A 276 43.91 49.14 43.22
C LYS A 276 45.05 49.86 42.52
N ILE A 277 45.37 49.46 41.28
CA ILE A 277 46.37 50.14 40.45
C ILE A 277 45.92 51.57 40.15
N ASN A 278 44.66 51.78 39.79
CA ASN A 278 44.10 53.11 39.54
C ASN A 278 44.23 54.01 40.78
N ALA A 279 43.90 53.50 41.97
CA ALA A 279 44.08 54.22 43.24
C ALA A 279 45.56 54.53 43.54
N SER A 280 46.47 53.62 43.19
CA SER A 280 47.91 53.83 43.35
C SER A 280 48.45 54.92 42.41
N ILE A 281 47.95 54.96 41.17
CA ILE A 281 48.28 56.03 40.20
C ILE A 281 47.76 57.37 40.68
N GLU A 282 46.53 57.44 41.19
CA GLU A 282 45.95 58.66 41.77
C GLU A 282 46.80 59.17 42.95
N TYR A 283 47.25 58.27 43.83
CA TYR A 283 48.18 58.61 44.91
C TYR A 283 49.52 59.14 44.38
N LEU A 284 50.11 58.49 43.39
CA LEU A 284 51.37 58.94 42.78
C LEU A 284 51.22 60.31 42.11
N GLN A 285 50.12 60.57 41.41
CA GLN A 285 49.83 61.88 40.82
C GLN A 285 49.75 62.96 41.89
N LYS A 286 49.07 62.68 43.01
CA LYS A 286 49.00 63.61 44.14
C LYS A 286 50.38 63.92 44.72
N MET A 287 51.20 62.89 44.94
CA MET A 287 52.58 63.06 45.44
C MET A 287 53.44 63.88 44.47
N VAL A 288 53.31 63.64 43.15
CA VAL A 288 54.03 64.40 42.13
C VAL A 288 53.61 65.87 42.13
N GLU A 289 52.32 66.18 42.25
CA GLU A 289 51.85 67.56 42.30
C GLU A 289 52.31 68.26 43.58
N GLU A 290 52.24 67.60 44.74
CA GLU A 290 52.78 68.13 46.00
C GLU A 290 54.28 68.45 45.88
N THR A 291 55.07 67.54 45.30
CA THR A 291 56.51 67.73 45.08
C THR A 291 56.78 68.87 44.10
N ARG A 292 55.98 69.00 43.03
CA ARG A 292 56.10 70.06 42.04
C ARG A 292 55.84 71.44 42.66
N VAL A 293 54.83 71.55 43.51
CA VAL A 293 54.50 72.79 44.22
C VAL A 293 55.65 73.20 45.14
N GLU A 294 56.20 72.26 45.92
CA GLU A 294 57.33 72.54 46.83
C GLU A 294 58.60 72.97 46.08
N LEU A 295 58.93 72.31 44.96
CA LEU A 295 60.04 72.69 44.08
C LEU A 295 59.85 74.08 43.46
N GLY A 296 58.63 74.41 43.03
CA GLY A 296 58.29 75.71 42.44
C GLY A 296 58.60 76.87 43.39
N ASP A 297 58.20 76.73 44.65
CA ASP A 297 58.47 77.73 45.71
C ASP A 297 59.98 77.85 46.00
N LYS A 298 60.71 76.74 46.02
CA LYS A 298 62.16 76.72 46.27
C LYS A 298 63.01 77.19 45.09
N LEU A 299 62.51 77.21 43.86
CA LEU A 299 63.24 77.80 42.72
C LEU A 299 62.92 79.28 42.53
N GLY A 300 61.71 79.73 42.89
CA GLY A 300 61.27 81.11 42.74
C GLY A 300 62.12 82.14 43.50
N TRP A 301 62.69 81.77 44.66
CA TRP A 301 63.55 82.69 45.44
C TRP A 301 64.95 82.86 44.84
N VAL A 302 65.51 81.83 44.18
CA VAL A 302 66.87 81.86 43.62
C VAL A 302 66.95 82.80 42.41
N VAL A 303 65.93 82.80 41.55
CA VAL A 303 65.90 83.61 40.32
C VAL A 303 65.86 85.12 40.62
N ARG A 304 65.20 85.54 41.71
CA ARG A 304 65.11 86.97 42.09
C ARG A 304 66.43 87.57 42.59
N TYR A 305 67.33 86.77 43.15
CA TYR A 305 68.59 87.27 43.71
C TYR A 305 69.65 87.58 42.64
N LEU A 306 69.59 86.91 41.48
CA LEU A 306 70.61 87.02 40.43
C LEU A 306 70.47 88.22 39.48
N HIS A 307 69.33 88.92 39.46
CA HIS A 307 69.08 90.03 38.52
C HIS A 307 69.69 91.38 38.97
N GLY A 308 70.15 91.53 40.21
CA GLY A 308 70.55 92.83 40.80
C GLY A 308 72.01 93.28 40.64
N SER A 309 72.93 92.43 40.15
CA SER A 309 74.38 92.73 40.13
C SER A 309 75.02 92.97 38.75
N GLY A 310 74.25 92.97 37.65
CA GLY A 310 74.78 93.06 36.29
C GLY A 310 75.31 94.44 35.85
N GLU A 311 74.66 95.53 36.28
CA GLU A 311 74.90 96.89 35.72
C GLU A 311 76.24 97.54 36.13
N ARG A 312 76.78 97.20 37.31
CA ARG A 312 78.04 97.79 37.80
C ARG A 312 79.29 97.13 37.21
N LEU A 313 79.17 95.89 36.71
CA LEU A 313 80.29 95.12 36.18
C LEU A 313 80.68 95.55 34.76
N THR A 314 79.70 95.90 33.94
CA THR A 314 79.89 96.37 32.55
C THR A 314 80.60 97.72 32.48
N VAL A 315 80.24 98.67 33.35
CA VAL A 315 80.90 99.99 33.42
C VAL A 315 82.39 99.85 33.78
N LEU A 316 82.71 98.99 34.74
CA LEU A 316 84.07 98.81 35.23
C LEU A 316 84.98 98.13 34.18
N LEU A 317 84.46 97.15 33.44
CA LEU A 317 85.17 96.48 32.35
C LEU A 317 85.50 97.45 31.20
N CYS A 318 84.56 98.31 30.81
CA CYS A 318 84.73 99.29 29.73
C CYS A 318 85.88 100.26 30.02
N CYS A 319 85.96 100.79 31.25
CA CYS A 319 87.03 101.71 31.65
C CYS A 319 88.42 101.04 31.61
N VAL A 320 88.53 99.79 32.07
CA VAL A 320 89.82 99.05 32.10
C VAL A 320 90.33 98.82 30.67
N LEU A 321 89.46 98.41 29.75
CA LEU A 321 89.86 98.12 28.36
C LEU A 321 90.39 99.37 27.63
N HIS A 322 89.73 100.51 27.78
CA HIS A 322 90.17 101.77 27.17
C HIS A 322 91.48 102.28 27.77
N ALA A 323 91.68 102.12 29.08
CA ALA A 323 92.94 102.46 29.74
C ALA A 323 94.10 101.58 29.22
N CYS A 324 93.89 100.27 29.11
CA CYS A 324 94.89 99.36 28.54
C CYS A 324 95.22 99.70 27.08
N TYR A 325 94.21 100.00 26.25
CA TYR A 325 94.45 100.39 24.86
C TYR A 325 95.27 101.68 24.74
N LEU A 326 94.95 102.71 25.53
CA LEU A 326 95.69 103.97 25.54
C LEU A 326 97.17 103.74 25.88
N LEU A 327 97.46 102.93 26.89
CA LEU A 327 98.83 102.62 27.31
C LEU A 327 99.62 101.88 26.21
N VAL A 328 99.01 100.89 25.57
CA VAL A 328 99.65 100.15 24.46
C VAL A 328 99.90 101.07 23.26
N ALA A 329 98.92 101.89 22.89
CA ALA A 329 99.05 102.80 21.75
C ALA A 329 100.11 103.90 22.00
N MET A 330 100.21 104.42 23.23
CA MET A 330 101.28 105.35 23.63
C MET A 330 102.66 104.68 23.60
N PHE A 331 102.77 103.43 24.07
CA PHE A 331 104.01 102.67 24.03
C PHE A 331 104.50 102.46 22.58
N LEU A 332 103.59 102.09 21.67
CA LEU A 332 103.91 101.95 20.24
C LEU A 332 104.29 103.28 19.60
N ALA A 333 103.60 104.38 19.92
CA ALA A 333 103.90 105.71 19.40
C ALA A 333 105.26 106.26 19.89
N ALA A 334 105.73 105.82 21.06
CA ALA A 334 107.07 106.11 21.54
C ALA A 334 108.15 105.35 20.74
N PHE A 335 107.90 104.07 20.43
CA PHE A 335 108.85 103.22 19.71
C PHE A 335 108.98 103.59 18.22
N LEU A 336 107.87 103.93 17.56
CA LEU A 336 107.82 104.29 16.13
C LEU A 336 108.26 105.74 15.83
N HIS A 337 108.72 106.52 16.83
CA HIS A 337 109.14 107.92 16.66
C HIS A 337 108.13 108.80 15.90
N VAL A 338 106.83 108.59 16.18
CA VAL A 338 105.73 109.27 15.49
C VAL A 338 105.70 110.77 15.85
N PRO A 339 105.44 111.70 14.89
CA PRO A 339 105.41 113.14 15.13
C PRO A 339 104.42 113.56 16.23
N MET A 340 104.74 114.65 16.94
CA MET A 340 103.98 115.12 18.12
C MET A 340 102.49 115.41 17.86
N THR A 341 102.11 115.76 16.62
CA THR A 341 100.72 116.00 16.23
C THR A 341 99.85 114.74 16.38
N SER A 342 100.35 113.58 15.96
CA SER A 342 99.65 112.29 16.09
C SER A 342 99.45 111.87 17.55
N ARG A 343 100.43 112.18 18.43
CA ARG A 343 100.36 111.85 19.86
C ARG A 343 99.25 112.64 20.56
N PHE A 344 99.06 113.91 20.16
CA PHE A 344 97.95 114.72 20.67
C PHE A 344 96.59 114.18 20.20
N PHE A 345 96.49 113.77 18.93
CA PHE A 345 95.27 113.18 18.40
C PHE A 345 94.89 111.87 19.12
N LEU A 346 95.87 111.03 19.45
CA LEU A 346 95.68 109.80 20.22
C LEU A 346 95.16 110.07 21.65
N LEU A 347 95.72 111.07 22.34
CA LEU A 347 95.29 111.46 23.69
C LEU A 347 93.87 112.03 23.74
N LEU A 348 93.37 112.61 22.65
CA LEU A 348 91.99 113.12 22.57
C LEU A 348 90.99 112.03 22.16
N LEU A 349 91.35 111.23 21.13
CA LEU A 349 90.44 110.29 20.49
C LEU A 349 90.04 109.12 21.41
N VAL A 350 91.00 108.55 22.15
CA VAL A 350 90.74 107.36 22.98
C VAL A 350 89.79 107.66 24.16
N PRO A 351 89.97 108.76 24.94
CA PRO A 351 89.01 109.12 25.99
C PRO A 351 87.63 109.50 25.45
N MET A 352 87.55 110.16 24.27
CA MET A 352 86.27 110.44 23.63
C MET A 352 85.52 109.16 23.25
N ASN A 353 86.21 108.14 22.73
CA ASN A 353 85.59 106.85 22.41
C ASN A 353 85.05 106.15 23.67
N ALA A 354 85.79 106.21 24.77
CA ALA A 354 85.35 105.65 26.05
C ALA A 354 84.09 106.34 26.60
N LEU A 355 84.00 107.67 26.45
CA LEU A 355 82.84 108.44 26.88
C LEU A 355 81.61 108.13 26.03
N SER A 356 81.81 107.94 24.71
CA SER A 356 80.77 107.51 23.77
C SER A 356 80.20 106.13 24.11
N GLU A 357 81.06 105.18 24.52
CA GLU A 357 80.62 103.84 24.95
C GLU A 357 79.79 103.88 26.24
N LEU A 358 80.11 104.80 27.16
CA LEU A 358 79.42 104.95 28.44
C LEU A 358 78.10 105.71 28.37
N GLN A 359 77.96 106.67 27.45
CA GLN A 359 76.77 107.52 27.34
C GLN A 359 75.75 107.03 26.30
N GLU A 360 76.21 106.57 25.14
CA GLU A 360 75.35 106.32 23.96
C GLU A 360 75.41 104.87 23.47
N GLY A 361 76.19 103.99 24.12
CA GLY A 361 76.34 102.57 23.74
C GLY A 361 76.92 102.35 22.34
N SER A 362 77.43 103.40 21.71
CA SER A 362 77.98 103.42 20.36
C SER A 362 79.46 103.80 20.45
N SER A 363 80.36 102.89 20.12
CA SER A 363 81.81 103.12 20.14
C SER A 363 82.49 102.55 18.89
N LEU A 364 83.60 103.18 18.50
CA LEU A 364 84.49 102.60 17.50
C LEU A 364 85.23 101.44 18.15
N HIS A 365 85.13 100.24 17.57
CA HIS A 365 85.93 99.11 18.00
C HIS A 365 87.43 99.42 17.92
N PHE A 366 88.23 98.82 18.80
CA PHE A 366 89.68 99.06 18.88
C PHE A 366 90.40 98.89 17.53
N GLY A 367 89.95 97.97 16.67
CA GLY A 367 90.49 97.81 15.31
C GLY A 367 90.18 98.97 14.36
N ALA A 368 89.00 99.58 14.46
CA ALA A 368 88.67 100.78 13.69
C ALA A 368 89.49 101.98 14.20
N LEU A 369 89.72 102.04 15.50
CA LEU A 369 90.50 103.10 16.14
C LEU A 369 92.00 103.02 15.78
N THR A 370 92.56 101.80 15.67
CA THR A 370 93.95 101.62 15.16
C THR A 370 94.05 101.98 13.68
N VAL A 371 93.07 101.63 12.85
CA VAL A 371 93.07 102.01 11.42
C VAL A 371 93.00 103.53 11.25
N LEU A 372 92.12 104.22 12.00
CA LEU A 372 92.03 105.67 11.97
C LEU A 372 93.36 106.34 12.36
N LEU A 373 94.00 105.83 13.42
CA LEU A 373 95.32 106.30 13.85
C LEU A 373 96.40 106.02 12.80
N ALA A 374 96.39 104.83 12.16
CA ALA A 374 97.35 104.51 11.12
C ALA A 374 97.21 105.42 9.90
N ILE A 375 95.97 105.73 9.48
CA ILE A 375 95.72 106.69 8.38
C ILE A 375 96.24 108.07 8.74
N PHE A 376 96.02 108.55 9.97
CA PHE A 376 96.51 109.87 10.42
C PHE A 376 98.03 109.93 10.62
N VAL A 377 98.69 108.78 10.79
CA VAL A 377 100.16 108.70 10.91
C VAL A 377 100.85 108.54 9.56
N LEU A 378 100.19 107.89 8.58
CA LEU A 378 100.70 107.66 7.23
C LEU A 378 100.36 108.77 6.23
N GLY A 379 99.32 109.57 6.50
CA GLY A 379 98.95 110.77 5.73
C GLY A 379 99.40 112.04 6.43
#